data_AF-A0A288DFE9-F1
#
_entry.id   AF-A0A288DFE9-F1
#
_cell.length_a   1.000
_cell.length_b   1.000
_cell.length_c   1.000
_cell.angle_alpha   90.00
_cell.angle_beta   90.00
_cell.angle_gamma   90.00
#
_symmetry.space_group_name_H-M   'P 1'
#
loop_
_entity.id
_entity.type
_entity.pdbx_description
1 polymer ?
#
loop_
_entity_poly.entity_id
_entity_poly.type
_entity_poly.pdbx_seq_one_letter_code
_entity_poly.pdbx_strand_id
1 'polypeptide(L)'
;MQFKDIGKLFTKNLLITELLLVGLIIVLGAFTFHFIEGWRIIDSFYFIISTMSTVGFGDFTPKTDIGKYFFMFYALIGVPFFVSIGGLFLETRFKKTIEHYLKRVYKELREAEEEIQIVEETVLRRFKKPLEDERKEKEIENLAKNNIAETPIIEKQSRWKKIFKR
;
A
#
# COMPACT_ATOMS: atom_id res chain seq x y z
N MET A 1 -9.07 18.39 -7.04
CA MET A 1 -8.35 18.02 -5.81
C MET A 1 -8.98 16.73 -5.31
N GLN A 2 -8.25 15.61 -5.25
CA GLN A 2 -8.85 14.29 -4.96
C GLN A 2 -9.23 14.17 -3.49
N PHE A 3 -10.30 13.41 -3.16
CA PHE A 3 -10.74 13.15 -1.78
C PHE A 3 -9.62 12.62 -0.86
N LYS A 4 -8.63 11.92 -1.44
CA LYS A 4 -7.43 11.42 -0.74
C LYS A 4 -6.51 12.53 -0.22
N ASP A 5 -6.43 13.66 -0.94
CA ASP A 5 -5.59 14.79 -0.54
C ASP A 5 -6.23 15.56 0.63
N ILE A 6 -7.57 15.65 0.64
CA ILE A 6 -8.34 16.29 1.71
C ILE A 6 -8.15 15.55 3.04
N GLY A 7 -8.23 14.21 3.03
CA GLY A 7 -7.99 13.41 4.24
C GLY A 7 -6.55 13.53 4.78
N LYS A 8 -5.57 13.71 3.90
CA LYS A 8 -4.16 13.87 4.28
C LYS A 8 -3.85 15.27 4.82
N LEU A 9 -4.53 16.29 4.29
CA LEU A 9 -4.50 17.65 4.82
C LEU A 9 -5.16 17.73 6.20
N PHE A 10 -6.31 17.08 6.36
CA PHE A 10 -7.03 17.03 7.63
C PHE A 10 -6.21 16.39 8.76
N THR A 11 -5.59 15.25 8.49
CA THR A 11 -4.75 14.54 9.48
C THR A 11 -3.48 15.31 9.87
N LYS A 12 -2.83 16.00 8.92
CA LYS A 12 -1.69 16.86 9.22
C LYS A 12 -2.06 18.07 10.09
N ASN A 13 -3.15 18.76 9.76
CA ASN A 13 -3.60 19.92 10.52
C ASN A 13 -4.10 19.51 11.92
N LEU A 14 -4.73 18.34 12.04
CA LEU A 14 -5.13 17.76 13.31
C LEU A 14 -3.92 17.47 14.21
N LEU A 15 -2.89 16.82 13.68
CA LEU A 15 -1.64 16.52 14.40
C LEU A 15 -0.94 17.80 14.91
N ILE A 16 -0.87 18.84 14.09
CA ILE A 16 -0.26 20.12 14.50
C ILE A 16 -1.09 20.76 15.63
N THR A 17 -2.41 20.74 15.51
CA THR A 17 -3.32 21.30 16.51
C THR A 17 -3.17 20.58 17.85
N GLU A 18 -3.08 19.25 17.82
CA GLU A 18 -2.90 18.42 19.03
C GLU A 18 -1.54 18.63 19.68
N LEU A 19 -0.46 18.74 18.89
CA LEU A 19 0.87 19.09 19.38
C LEU A 19 0.89 20.46 20.07
N LEU A 20 0.24 21.46 19.48
CA LEU A 20 0.12 22.80 20.08
C LEU A 20 -0.70 22.75 21.38
N LEU A 21 -1.80 21.98 21.40
CA LEU A 21 -2.65 21.82 22.57
C LEU A 21 -1.89 21.14 23.72
N VAL A 22 -1.18 20.05 23.46
CA VAL A 22 -0.36 19.36 24.46
C VAL A 22 0.79 20.25 24.94
N GLY A 23 1.44 20.99 24.04
CA GLY A 23 2.44 21.98 24.42
C GLY A 23 1.89 23.04 25.38
N LEU A 24 0.68 23.55 25.10
CA LEU A 24 -0.01 24.50 25.97
C LEU A 24 -0.36 23.88 27.33
N ILE A 25 -0.89 22.65 27.35
CA ILE A 25 -1.20 21.91 28.58
C ILE A 25 0.05 21.74 29.45
N ILE A 26 1.18 21.38 28.84
CA ILE A 26 2.47 21.21 29.55
C ILE A 26 2.92 22.53 30.17
N VAL A 27 2.91 23.63 29.41
CA VAL A 27 3.35 24.95 29.89
C VAL A 27 2.43 25.43 31.03
N LEU A 28 1.11 25.34 30.86
CA LEU A 28 0.15 25.73 31.90
C LEU A 28 0.29 24.89 33.16
N GLY A 29 0.47 23.57 33.02
CA GLY A 29 0.73 22.67 34.14
C GLY A 29 2.01 23.05 34.88
N ALA A 30 3.11 23.27 34.16
CA ALA A 30 4.40 23.62 34.76
C ALA A 30 4.35 24.95 35.51
N PHE A 31 3.72 25.98 34.95
CA PHE A 31 3.51 27.26 35.64
C PHE A 31 2.62 27.09 36.88
N THR A 32 1.54 26.31 36.77
CA THR A 32 0.63 26.09 37.89
C THR A 32 1.33 25.41 39.07
N PHE A 33 2.09 24.34 38.83
CA PHE A 33 2.87 23.67 39.90
C PHE A 33 4.02 24.52 40.43
N HIS A 34 4.63 25.37 39.59
CA HIS A 34 5.63 26.33 40.06
C HIS A 34 5.05 27.28 41.14
N PHE A 35 3.84 27.80 40.93
CA PHE A 35 3.21 28.72 41.88
C PHE A 35 2.58 28.01 43.08
N ILE A 36 1.91 26.87 42.86
CA ILE A 36 1.18 26.17 43.94
C ILE A 36 2.14 25.43 44.87
N GLU A 37 3.14 24.74 44.32
CA GLU A 37 4.06 23.91 45.10
C GLU A 37 5.42 24.58 45.37
N GLY A 38 5.69 25.74 44.76
CA GLY A 38 6.93 26.48 44.94
C GLY A 38 8.16 25.79 44.33
N TRP A 39 7.96 24.80 43.44
CA TRP A 39 9.06 24.09 42.78
C TRP A 39 9.76 24.98 41.77
N ARG A 40 11.01 24.69 41.39
CA ARG A 40 11.63 25.41 40.27
C ARG A 40 10.87 25.06 38.99
N ILE A 41 10.76 26.01 38.06
CA ILE A 41 10.02 25.81 36.81
C ILE A 41 10.46 24.55 36.05
N ILE A 42 11.76 24.25 36.05
CA ILE A 42 12.33 23.06 35.41
C ILE A 42 11.87 21.75 36.08
N ASP A 43 11.74 21.74 37.41
CA ASP A 43 11.26 20.60 38.17
C ASP A 43 9.76 20.38 37.92
N SER A 44 8.99 21.46 37.79
CA SER A 44 7.59 21.42 37.38
C SER A 44 7.43 20.87 35.96
N PHE A 45 8.26 21.28 34.99
CA PHE A 45 8.27 20.70 33.65
C PHE A 45 8.58 19.20 33.68
N TYR A 46 9.60 18.79 34.44
CA TYR A 46 9.94 17.38 34.62
C TYR A 46 8.77 16.56 35.19
N PHE A 47 8.13 17.06 36.26
CA PHE A 47 6.97 16.42 36.87
C PHE A 47 5.80 16.27 35.88
N ILE A 48 5.48 17.32 35.13
CA ILE A 48 4.40 17.29 34.15
C ILE A 48 4.68 16.29 33.01
N ILE A 49 5.87 16.32 32.43
CA ILE A 49 6.23 15.42 31.32
C ILE A 49 6.26 13.97 31.79
N SER A 50 6.83 13.68 32.96
CA SER A 50 6.86 12.34 33.53
C SER A 50 5.47 11.82 33.89
N THR A 51 4.57 12.70 34.34
CA THR A 51 3.15 12.37 34.60
C THR A 51 2.41 12.06 33.32
N MET A 52 2.49 12.92 32.30
CA MET A 52 1.77 12.74 31.03
C MET A 52 2.26 11.54 30.24
N SER A 53 3.56 11.24 30.31
CA SER A 53 4.14 10.02 29.74
C SER A 53 3.83 8.76 30.56
N THR A 54 3.11 8.89 31.68
CA THR A 54 2.78 7.81 32.62
C THR A 54 3.99 7.10 33.23
N VAL A 55 5.17 7.72 33.16
CA VAL A 55 6.40 7.18 33.77
C VAL A 55 6.37 7.36 35.28
N GLY A 56 6.04 8.56 35.76
CA GLY A 56 5.76 8.84 37.17
C GLY A 56 6.82 8.38 38.17
N PHE A 57 8.05 8.89 38.08
CA PHE A 57 9.17 8.49 38.95
C PHE A 57 8.93 8.68 40.46
N GLY A 58 8.05 9.61 40.85
CA GLY A 58 7.69 9.84 42.25
C GLY A 58 8.63 10.78 43.02
N ASP A 59 9.68 11.31 42.38
CA ASP A 59 10.63 12.26 43.00
C ASP A 59 9.95 13.57 43.43
N PHE A 60 8.94 14.00 42.66
CA PHE A 60 8.10 15.16 42.93
C PHE A 60 6.64 14.70 43.05
N THR A 61 5.98 15.12 44.13
CA THR A 61 4.57 14.82 44.39
C THR A 61 3.89 16.05 45.01
N PRO A 62 2.67 16.43 44.56
CA PRO A 62 1.98 17.59 45.12
C PRO A 62 1.74 17.43 46.62
N LYS A 63 2.24 18.37 47.41
CA LYS A 63 2.09 18.35 48.86
C LYS A 63 0.89 19.17 49.32
N THR A 64 0.57 20.23 48.57
CA THR A 64 -0.58 21.08 48.86
C THR A 64 -1.89 20.39 48.47
N ASP A 65 -2.97 20.66 49.20
CA ASP A 65 -4.26 20.05 48.89
C ASP A 65 -4.79 20.53 47.54
N ILE A 66 -4.60 21.81 47.22
CA ILE A 66 -4.95 22.40 45.91
C ILE A 66 -4.15 21.70 44.79
N GLY A 67 -2.85 21.49 44.98
CA GLY A 67 -1.99 20.82 44.02
C GLY A 67 -2.39 19.37 43.75
N LYS A 68 -2.85 18.64 44.79
CA LYS A 68 -3.38 17.27 44.64
C LYS A 68 -4.67 17.24 43.82
N TYR A 69 -5.63 18.12 44.10
CA TYR A 69 -6.86 18.20 43.31
C TYR A 69 -6.56 18.59 41.86
N PHE A 70 -5.71 19.60 41.65
CA PHE A 70 -5.29 20.01 40.31
C PHE A 70 -4.63 18.85 39.56
N PHE A 71 -3.70 18.14 40.19
CA PHE A 71 -3.04 16.97 39.62
C PHE A 71 -4.04 15.90 39.16
N MET A 72 -5.06 15.61 39.96
CA MET A 72 -6.06 14.59 39.63
C MET A 72 -6.82 14.94 38.34
N PHE A 73 -7.32 16.17 38.22
CA PHE A 73 -7.99 16.63 36.99
C PHE A 73 -7.03 16.77 35.82
N TYR A 74 -5.82 17.27 36.09
CA TYR A 74 -4.79 17.44 35.08
C TYR A 74 -4.39 16.12 34.45
N ALA A 75 -4.18 15.06 35.25
CA ALA A 75 -3.82 13.74 34.76
C ALA A 75 -4.93 13.11 33.91
N LEU A 76 -6.20 13.27 34.30
CA LEU A 76 -7.36 12.75 33.56
C LEU A 76 -7.48 13.34 32.15
N ILE A 77 -7.06 14.59 31.97
CA ILE A 77 -7.10 15.27 30.66
C ILE A 77 -5.77 15.06 29.93
N GLY A 78 -4.66 15.40 30.58
CA GLY A 78 -3.33 15.44 29.95
C GLY A 78 -2.85 14.09 29.44
N VAL A 79 -3.10 12.98 30.16
CA VAL A 79 -2.62 11.65 29.76
C VAL A 79 -3.28 11.18 28.46
N PRO A 80 -4.62 11.18 28.28
CA PRO A 80 -5.24 10.81 27.01
C PRO A 80 -4.71 11.59 25.82
N PHE A 81 -4.57 12.92 25.94
CA PHE A 81 -4.04 13.77 24.86
C PHE A 81 -2.56 13.49 24.55
N PHE A 82 -1.77 13.10 25.55
CA PHE A 82 -0.37 12.72 25.33
C PHE A 82 -0.27 11.37 24.60
N VAL A 83 -1.09 10.39 25.00
CA VAL A 83 -1.12 9.05 24.42
C VAL A 83 -1.62 9.07 22.97
N SER A 84 -2.64 9.90 22.66
CA SER A 84 -3.20 10.02 21.31
C SER A 84 -2.19 10.51 20.29
N ILE A 85 -1.31 11.47 20.65
CA ILE A 85 -0.20 11.90 19.79
C ILE A 85 0.70 10.72 19.41
N GLY A 86 1.04 9.87 20.38
CA GLY A 86 1.83 8.65 20.14
C GLY A 86 1.15 7.69 19.17
N GLY A 87 -0.16 7.48 19.36
CA GLY A 87 -0.99 6.65 18.47
C GLY A 87 -1.00 7.17 17.02
N LEU A 88 -1.31 8.46 16.82
CA LEU A 88 -1.35 9.04 15.48
C LEU A 88 0.03 9.06 14.80
N PHE A 89 1.09 9.27 15.59
CA PHE A 89 2.46 9.18 15.08
C PHE A 89 2.77 7.77 14.59
N LEU A 90 2.43 6.74 15.37
CA LEU A 90 2.59 5.34 14.99
C LEU A 90 1.78 5.02 13.73
N GLU A 91 0.51 5.41 13.66
CA GLU A 91 -0.33 5.20 12.47
C GLU A 91 0.28 5.82 11.21
N THR A 92 0.79 7.05 11.32
CA THR A 92 1.40 7.76 10.19
C THR A 92 2.65 7.03 9.69
N ARG A 93 3.45 6.47 10.59
CA ARG A 93 4.63 5.67 10.25
C ARG A 93 4.26 4.30 9.69
N PHE A 94 3.36 3.59 10.35
CA PHE A 94 2.88 2.27 9.92
C PHE A 94 2.28 2.30 8.52
N LYS A 95 1.40 3.28 8.23
CA LYS A 95 0.79 3.42 6.89
C LYS A 95 1.84 3.60 5.79
N LYS A 96 2.84 4.44 6.03
CA LYS A 96 3.93 4.66 5.05
C LYS A 96 4.76 3.40 4.83
N THR A 97 5.10 2.70 5.91
CA THR A 97 5.86 1.45 5.86
C THR A 97 5.08 0.40 5.07
N ILE A 98 3.83 0.12 5.46
CA ILE A 98 2.97 -0.86 4.79
C ILE A 98 2.73 -0.50 3.32
N GLU A 99 2.46 0.77 3.01
CA GLU A 99 2.25 1.18 1.61
C GLU A 99 3.50 0.92 0.75
N HIS A 100 4.70 1.08 1.32
CA HIS A 100 5.94 0.75 0.62
C HIS A 100 6.07 -0.76 0.36
N TYR A 101 5.75 -1.60 1.35
CA TYR A 101 5.77 -3.06 1.19
C TYR A 101 4.73 -3.55 0.18
N LEU A 102 3.48 -3.09 0.31
CA LEU A 102 2.41 -3.45 -0.60
C LEU A 102 2.73 -3.05 -2.04
N LYS A 103 3.29 -1.85 -2.26
CA LYS A 103 3.68 -1.43 -3.61
C LYS A 103 4.73 -2.34 -4.25
N ARG A 104 5.65 -2.93 -3.47
CA ARG A 104 6.61 -3.92 -4.00
C ARG A 104 5.89 -5.21 -4.39
N VAL A 105 5.08 -5.76 -3.47
CA VAL A 105 4.36 -7.02 -3.71
C VAL A 105 3.40 -6.91 -4.90
N TYR A 106 2.62 -5.83 -4.99
CA TYR A 106 1.73 -5.60 -6.13
C TYR A 106 2.47 -5.46 -7.45
N LYS A 107 3.69 -4.90 -7.43
CA LYS A 107 4.51 -4.78 -8.63
C LYS A 107 5.01 -6.15 -9.09
N GLU A 108 5.51 -6.97 -8.16
CA GLU A 108 5.97 -8.34 -8.43
C GLU A 108 4.83 -9.22 -8.95
N LEU A 109 3.63 -9.12 -8.36
CA LEU A 109 2.45 -9.83 -8.83
C LEU A 109 2.06 -9.42 -10.25
N ARG A 110 2.09 -8.12 -10.57
CA ARG A 110 1.77 -7.63 -11.90
C ARG A 110 2.75 -8.13 -12.96
N GLU A 111 4.05 -8.15 -12.65
CA GLU A 111 5.08 -8.68 -13.54
C GLU A 111 4.87 -10.19 -13.78
N ALA A 112 4.53 -10.96 -12.74
CA ALA A 112 4.22 -12.39 -12.88
C ALA A 112 2.94 -12.66 -13.71
N GLU A 113 1.89 -11.84 -13.56
CA GLU A 113 0.67 -11.95 -14.37
C GLU A 113 0.94 -11.67 -15.85
N GLU A 114 1.76 -10.67 -16.16
CA GLU A 114 2.19 -10.35 -17.53
C GLU A 114 3.00 -11.52 -18.15
N GLU A 115 3.92 -12.13 -17.40
CA GLU A 115 4.67 -13.30 -17.85
C GLU A 115 3.76 -14.50 -18.13
N ILE A 116 2.80 -14.78 -17.24
CA ILE A 116 1.83 -15.88 -17.41
C ILE A 116 1.00 -15.69 -18.68
N GLN A 117 0.50 -14.48 -18.95
CA GLN A 117 -0.28 -14.20 -20.17
C GLN A 117 0.54 -14.44 -21.45
N ILE A 118 1.80 -14.01 -21.47
CA ILE A 118 2.68 -14.23 -22.63
C ILE A 118 2.96 -15.72 -22.85
N VAL A 119 3.20 -16.47 -21.77
CA VAL A 119 3.42 -17.92 -21.84
C VAL A 119 2.16 -18.63 -22.31
N GLU A 120 0.99 -18.29 -21.77
CA GLU A 120 -0.30 -18.86 -22.19
C GLU A 120 -0.55 -18.61 -23.67
N GLU A 121 -0.34 -17.37 -24.14
CA GLU A 121 -0.50 -17.03 -25.55
C GLU A 121 0.50 -17.79 -26.44
N THR A 122 1.75 -17.92 -26.00
CA THR A 122 2.80 -18.67 -26.71
C THR A 122 2.46 -20.16 -26.82
N VAL A 123 1.99 -20.76 -25.72
CA VAL A 123 1.55 -22.17 -25.66
C VAL A 123 0.36 -22.39 -26.58
N LEU A 124 -0.67 -21.55 -26.50
CA LEU A 124 -1.86 -21.65 -27.35
C LEU A 124 -1.51 -21.50 -28.84
N ARG A 125 -0.63 -20.55 -29.22
CA ARG A 125 -0.15 -20.43 -30.60
C ARG A 125 0.62 -21.67 -31.05
N ARG A 126 1.48 -22.23 -30.19
CA ARG A 126 2.28 -23.43 -30.49
C ARG A 126 1.41 -24.65 -30.78
N PHE A 127 0.32 -24.83 -30.04
CA PHE A 127 -0.60 -25.96 -30.21
C PHE A 127 -1.68 -25.74 -31.28
N LYS A 128 -2.15 -24.51 -31.48
CA LYS A 128 -3.21 -24.21 -32.45
C LYS A 128 -2.72 -24.27 -33.89
N LYS A 129 -1.50 -23.82 -34.16
CA LYS A 129 -0.94 -23.74 -35.51
C LYS A 129 -0.86 -25.10 -36.24
N PRO A 130 -0.33 -26.18 -35.64
CA PRO A 130 -0.31 -27.51 -36.26
C PRO A 130 -1.70 -28.07 -36.55
N LEU A 131 -2.66 -27.83 -35.65
CA LEU A 131 -4.05 -28.27 -35.83
C LEU A 131 -4.73 -27.54 -36.99
N GLU A 132 -4.44 -26.25 -37.16
CA GLU A 132 -5.00 -25.42 -38.22
C GLU A 132 -4.39 -25.76 -39.59
N ASP A 133 -3.10 -26.11 -39.61
CA ASP A 133 -2.39 -26.59 -40.80
C ASP A 133 -2.92 -27.96 -41.25
N GLU A 134 -3.07 -28.94 -40.34
CA GLU A 134 -3.69 -30.25 -40.65
C GLU A 134 -5.13 -30.12 -41.17
N ARG A 135 -5.92 -29.22 -40.57
CA ARG A 135 -7.31 -29.02 -40.98
C ARG A 135 -7.39 -28.45 -42.39
N LYS A 136 -6.55 -27.46 -42.73
CA LYS A 136 -6.48 -26.90 -44.09
C LYS A 136 -6.05 -27.95 -45.10
N GLU A 137 -5.10 -28.81 -44.75
CA GLU A 137 -4.64 -29.89 -45.64
C GLU A 137 -5.77 -30.88 -45.95
N LYS A 138 -6.55 -31.30 -44.94
CA LYS A 138 -7.75 -32.15 -45.13
C LYS A 138 -8.83 -31.45 -45.97
N GLU A 139 -9.02 -30.15 -45.79
CA GLU A 139 -10.01 -29.38 -46.55
C GLU A 139 -9.61 -29.28 -48.03
N ILE A 140 -8.33 -29.04 -48.32
CA ILE A 140 -7.77 -29.07 -49.68
C ILE A 140 -7.90 -30.47 -50.29
N GLU A 141 -7.64 -31.53 -49.53
CA GLU A 141 -7.78 -32.91 -50.01
C GLU A 141 -9.23 -33.24 -50.38
N ASN A 142 -10.20 -32.80 -49.56
CA ASN A 142 -11.63 -32.98 -49.82
C ASN A 142 -12.10 -32.17 -51.03
N LEU A 143 -11.63 -30.93 -51.18
CA LEU A 143 -11.92 -30.10 -52.36
C LEU A 143 -11.34 -30.70 -53.64
N ALA A 144 -10.13 -31.25 -53.58
CA ALA A 144 -9.53 -31.97 -54.70
C ALA A 144 -10.36 -33.22 -55.04
N LYS A 145 -10.72 -34.04 -54.06
CA LYS A 145 -11.58 -35.23 -54.28
C LYS A 145 -12.94 -34.89 -54.88
N ASN A 146 -13.58 -33.81 -54.45
CA ASN A 146 -14.88 -33.37 -54.96
C ASN A 146 -14.79 -32.71 -56.35
N ASN A 147 -13.75 -31.92 -56.66
CA ASN A 147 -13.55 -31.34 -57.99
C ASN A 147 -13.02 -32.34 -59.03
N ILE A 148 -12.30 -33.40 -58.61
CA ILE A 148 -11.87 -34.47 -59.52
C ILE A 148 -13.07 -35.29 -60.03
N ALA A 149 -14.23 -35.24 -59.37
CA ALA A 149 -15.46 -35.84 -59.88
C ALA A 149 -16.07 -35.10 -61.10
N GLU A 150 -15.65 -33.87 -61.41
CA GLU A 150 -16.24 -33.06 -62.50
C GLU A 150 -15.29 -32.70 -63.65
N THR A 151 -14.01 -33.07 -63.62
CA THR A 151 -13.07 -32.71 -64.71
C THR A 151 -12.69 -33.89 -65.61
N PRO A 152 -12.93 -33.81 -66.93
CA PRO A 152 -12.29 -34.70 -67.89
C PRO A 152 -10.81 -34.32 -68.01
N ILE A 153 -9.96 -35.24 -67.56
CA ILE A 153 -8.51 -35.40 -67.81
C ILE A 153 -7.89 -34.31 -68.70
N ILE A 154 -7.16 -33.35 -68.10
CA ILE A 154 -6.21 -32.50 -68.85
C ILE A 154 -4.78 -32.95 -68.54
N GLU A 155 -4.30 -33.73 -69.49
CA GLU A 155 -2.93 -34.00 -69.91
C GLU A 155 -1.93 -32.84 -69.63
N LYS A 156 -1.28 -32.83 -68.45
CA LYS A 156 -0.14 -31.93 -68.20
C LYS A 156 1.07 -32.59 -67.53
N GLN A 157 1.04 -33.91 -67.34
CA GLN A 157 2.18 -34.68 -66.83
C GLN A 157 3.11 -35.24 -67.93
N SER A 158 2.70 -35.19 -69.21
CA SER A 158 3.49 -35.68 -70.37
C SER A 158 4.62 -34.73 -70.80
N ARG A 159 4.49 -33.42 -70.53
CA ARG A 159 5.40 -32.39 -71.07
C ARG A 159 6.79 -32.38 -70.40
N TRP A 160 6.87 -32.76 -69.13
CA TRP A 160 8.12 -32.76 -68.36
C TRP A 160 9.05 -33.93 -68.69
N LYS A 161 8.51 -35.07 -69.16
CA LYS A 161 9.32 -36.24 -69.55
C LYS A 161 10.18 -36.02 -70.81
N LYS A 162 9.85 -35.04 -71.67
CA LYS A 162 10.66 -34.67 -72.84
C LYS A 162 11.83 -33.73 -72.52
N ILE A 163 11.76 -33.02 -71.40
CA ILE A 163 12.76 -32.00 -71.02
C ILE A 163 13.97 -32.63 -70.31
N PHE A 164 13.77 -33.76 -69.63
CA PHE A 164 14.82 -34.46 -68.87
C PHE A 164 15.48 -35.63 -69.61
N LYS A 165 15.41 -35.68 -70.95
CA LYS A 165 16.07 -36.72 -71.76
C LYS A 165 16.93 -36.13 -72.87
N ARG A 166 18.03 -35.47 -72.48
CA ARG A 166 19.25 -35.36 -73.27
C ARG A 166 20.43 -35.06 -72.37
#